data_AF-Q1IUF4-F1
#
_entry.id   AF-Q1IUF4-F1
#
_cell.length_a   1.000
_cell.length_b   1.000
_cell.length_c   1.000
_cell.angle_alpha   90.00
_cell.angle_beta   90.00
_cell.angle_gamma   90.00
#
_symmetry.space_group_name_H-M   'P 1'
#
loop_
_entity.id
_entity.type
_entity.pdbx_description
1 polymer ?
#
loop_
_entity_poly.entity_id
_entity_poly.type
_entity_poly.pdbx_seq_one_letter_code
_entity_poly.pdbx_strand_id
1 'polypeptide(L)'
;MNNLHASERRNDRAIAFLRIAVGGLFLIFAQYKVFGTQFTLHGGFQMWINRFLEDGAYPFMVPVLRGFVLRFATPIAFLAAYGELAIGISLVLGIWVRVASAFGVIYMMMLLFSSNYPGAHAPVWQYFGASLDHSVLALCFVAFVIGQSDAMWAVRKK
;
A
#
# COMPACT_ATOMS: atom_id res chain seq x y z
N MET A 1 6.31 28.90 25.63
CA MET A 1 6.31 27.44 25.85
C MET A 1 4.93 26.78 25.68
N ASN A 2 3.81 27.38 26.11
CA ASN A 2 2.47 26.75 25.95
C ASN A 2 2.00 26.52 24.49
N ASN A 3 2.38 27.39 23.55
CA ASN A 3 1.94 27.26 22.15
C ASN A 3 2.61 26.10 21.39
N LEU A 4 3.86 25.77 21.74
CA LEU A 4 4.61 24.66 21.12
C LEU A 4 3.99 23.31 21.45
N HIS A 5 3.65 23.07 22.72
CA HIS A 5 2.99 21.83 23.14
C HIS A 5 1.58 21.67 22.58
N ALA A 6 0.87 22.78 22.34
CA ALA A 6 -0.43 22.73 21.69
C ALA A 6 -0.32 22.38 20.20
N SER A 7 0.69 22.89 19.49
CA SER A 7 0.95 22.54 18.09
C SER A 7 1.41 21.09 17.91
N GLU A 8 2.29 20.59 18.80
CA GLU A 8 2.75 19.20 18.80
C GLU A 8 1.57 18.22 18.92
N ARG A 9 0.70 18.41 19.94
CA ARG A 9 -0.50 17.58 20.11
C ARG A 9 -1.46 17.63 18.93
N ARG A 10 -1.55 18.76 18.23
CA ARG A 10 -2.43 18.90 17.05
C ARG A 10 -1.86 18.13 15.86
N ASN A 11 -0.54 18.16 15.69
CA ASN A 11 0.17 17.39 14.68
C ASN A 11 0.06 15.88 14.94
N ASP A 12 0.23 15.45 16.18
CA ASP A 12 0.11 14.03 16.56
C ASP A 12 -1.29 13.47 16.27
N ARG A 13 -2.33 14.26 16.55
CA ARG A 13 -3.72 13.91 16.20
C ARG A 13 -3.94 13.84 14.69
N ALA A 14 -3.36 14.76 13.92
CA ALA A 14 -3.48 14.77 12.47
C ALA A 14 -2.81 13.54 11.85
N ILE A 15 -1.60 13.20 12.30
CA ILE A 15 -0.88 12.00 11.84
C ILE A 15 -1.63 10.73 12.26
N ALA A 16 -2.15 10.65 13.49
CA ALA A 16 -2.94 9.51 13.95
C ALA A 16 -4.25 9.35 13.15
N PHE A 17 -4.93 10.45 12.81
CA PHE A 17 -6.11 10.42 11.95
C PHE A 17 -5.75 9.93 10.54
N LEU A 18 -4.68 10.45 9.95
CA LEU A 18 -4.21 10.02 8.62
C LEU A 18 -3.85 8.53 8.62
N ARG A 19 -3.18 8.04 9.66
CA ARG A 19 -2.88 6.61 9.88
C ARG A 19 -4.14 5.76 9.87
N ILE A 20 -5.16 6.15 10.63
CA ILE A 20 -6.44 5.42 10.71
C ILE A 20 -7.17 5.47 9.37
N ALA A 21 -7.19 6.62 8.69
CA ALA A 21 -7.84 6.76 7.39
C ALA A 21 -7.18 5.87 6.31
N VAL A 22 -5.84 5.90 6.21
CA VAL A 22 -5.10 5.01 5.29
C VAL A 22 -5.30 3.55 5.66
N GLY A 23 -5.31 3.21 6.95
CA GLY A 23 -5.64 1.88 7.44
C GLY A 23 -7.05 1.44 7.00
N GLY A 24 -8.03 2.32 7.10
CA GLY A 24 -9.40 2.09 6.64
C GLY A 24 -9.49 1.79 5.15
N LEU A 25 -8.76 2.53 4.30
CA LEU A 25 -8.69 2.24 2.86
C LEU A 25 -8.16 0.82 2.60
N PHE A 26 -7.10 0.43 3.30
CA PHE A 26 -6.54 -0.92 3.20
C PHE A 26 -7.50 -2.00 3.69
N LEU A 27 -8.28 -1.75 4.74
CA LEU A 27 -9.32 -2.68 5.19
C LEU A 27 -10.42 -2.87 4.14
N ILE A 28 -10.85 -1.79 3.48
CA ILE A 28 -11.83 -1.86 2.39
C ILE A 28 -11.27 -2.68 1.22
N PHE A 29 -10.00 -2.43 0.84
CA PHE A 29 -9.36 -3.20 -0.24
C PHE A 29 -9.17 -4.67 0.10
N ALA A 30 -8.77 -4.96 1.35
CA ALA A 30 -8.61 -6.31 1.82
C ALA A 30 -9.94 -7.06 1.93
N GLN A 31 -11.03 -6.38 2.30
CA GLN A 31 -12.34 -7.00 2.50
C GLN A 31 -12.79 -7.77 1.25
N TYR A 32 -12.82 -7.13 0.08
CA TYR A 32 -13.28 -7.82 -1.12
C TYR A 32 -12.32 -8.92 -1.61
N LYS A 33 -11.03 -8.84 -1.26
CA LYS A 33 -10.01 -9.83 -1.65
C LYS A 33 -9.94 -11.05 -0.73
N VAL A 34 -10.19 -10.86 0.56
CA VAL A 34 -10.10 -11.92 1.57
C VAL A 34 -11.43 -12.64 1.73
N PHE A 35 -12.54 -11.91 1.77
CA PHE A 35 -13.88 -12.52 1.88
C PHE A 35 -14.40 -13.01 0.53
N GLY A 36 -13.88 -12.47 -0.58
CA GLY A 36 -14.13 -12.98 -1.92
C GLY A 36 -13.10 -14.04 -2.33
N THR A 37 -13.54 -15.25 -2.65
CA THR A 37 -12.64 -16.30 -3.20
C THR A 37 -12.20 -16.02 -4.64
N GLN A 38 -12.75 -14.98 -5.27
CA GLN A 38 -12.49 -14.64 -6.66
C GLN A 38 -11.04 -14.16 -6.87
N PHE A 39 -10.52 -13.35 -5.95
CA PHE A 39 -9.16 -12.81 -6.05
C PHE A 39 -8.09 -13.90 -5.90
N THR A 40 -8.27 -14.82 -4.94
CA THR A 40 -7.27 -15.82 -4.55
C THR A 40 -7.37 -17.15 -5.28
N LEU A 41 -8.59 -17.68 -5.46
CA LEU A 41 -8.81 -19.06 -5.94
C LEU A 41 -9.37 -19.15 -7.37
N HIS A 42 -10.03 -18.10 -7.88
CA HIS A 42 -10.66 -18.13 -9.20
C HIS A 42 -9.92 -17.27 -10.24
N GLY A 43 -8.62 -17.06 -10.03
CA GLY A 43 -7.75 -16.39 -11.00
C GLY A 43 -7.93 -14.87 -11.10
N GLY A 44 -8.66 -14.22 -10.19
CA GLY A 44 -8.79 -12.76 -10.18
C GLY A 44 -7.46 -12.04 -10.06
N PHE A 45 -6.52 -12.56 -9.25
CA PHE A 45 -5.16 -12.03 -9.20
C PHE A 45 -4.42 -12.16 -10.54
N GLN A 46 -4.52 -13.31 -11.22
CA GLN A 46 -3.88 -13.52 -12.51
C GLN A 46 -4.45 -12.58 -13.58
N MET A 47 -5.77 -12.34 -13.55
CA MET A 47 -6.41 -11.34 -14.41
C MET A 47 -5.83 -9.94 -14.18
N TRP A 48 -5.64 -9.52 -12.93
CA TRP A 48 -5.02 -8.23 -12.62
C TRP A 48 -3.57 -8.13 -13.11
N ILE A 49 -2.76 -9.18 -12.93
CA ILE A 49 -1.38 -9.19 -13.43
C ILE A 49 -1.34 -9.17 -14.96
N ASN A 50 -2.24 -9.87 -15.64
CA ASN A 50 -2.34 -9.81 -17.10
C ASN A 50 -2.75 -8.41 -17.57
N ARG A 51 -3.72 -7.76 -16.89
CA ARG A 51 -4.07 -6.37 -17.17
C ARG A 51 -2.89 -5.41 -16.99
N PHE A 52 -2.10 -5.57 -15.93
CA PHE A 52 -0.88 -4.79 -15.75
C PHE A 52 0.12 -4.97 -16.89
N LEU A 53 0.22 -6.20 -17.42
CA LEU A 53 1.07 -6.48 -18.57
C LEU A 53 0.51 -5.92 -19.89
N GLU A 54 -0.82 -5.78 -20.01
CA GLU A 54 -1.52 -5.22 -21.18
C GLU A 54 -1.53 -3.68 -21.17
N ASP A 55 -1.88 -3.07 -20.04
CA ASP A 55 -2.01 -1.62 -19.84
C ASP A 55 -0.65 -0.91 -19.70
N GLY A 56 0.42 -1.68 -19.51
CA GLY A 56 1.80 -1.20 -19.44
C GLY A 56 2.41 -1.37 -18.06
N ALA A 57 3.32 -2.34 -17.94
CA ALA A 57 4.22 -2.50 -16.80
C ALA A 57 5.62 -1.96 -17.15
N TYR A 58 6.41 -1.56 -16.14
CA TYR A 58 7.78 -1.14 -16.42
C TYR A 58 8.59 -2.31 -17.00
N PRO A 59 9.46 -2.09 -18.02
CA PRO A 59 10.14 -3.17 -18.73
C PRO A 59 10.92 -4.16 -17.84
N PHE A 60 11.50 -3.67 -16.74
CA PHE A 60 12.23 -4.52 -15.79
C PHE A 60 11.31 -5.37 -14.90
N MET A 61 10.05 -4.97 -14.68
CA MET A 61 9.07 -5.75 -13.92
C MET A 61 8.34 -6.79 -14.77
N VAL A 62 8.23 -6.59 -16.08
CA VAL A 62 7.62 -7.59 -17.00
C VAL A 62 8.14 -9.02 -16.78
N PRO A 63 9.47 -9.29 -16.74
CA PRO A 63 9.96 -10.66 -16.49
C PRO A 63 9.65 -11.16 -15.08
N VAL A 64 9.58 -10.29 -14.08
CA VAL A 64 9.21 -10.65 -12.70
C VAL A 64 7.74 -11.04 -12.64
N LEU A 65 6.87 -10.23 -13.26
CA LEU A 65 5.44 -10.47 -13.32
C LEU A 65 5.12 -11.79 -14.04
N ARG A 66 5.73 -12.02 -15.21
CA ARG A 66 5.49 -13.24 -16.00
C ARG A 66 6.17 -14.49 -15.43
N GLY A 67 7.44 -14.38 -15.04
CA GLY A 67 8.27 -15.53 -14.67
C GLY A 67 8.12 -15.97 -13.21
N PHE A 68 7.88 -15.03 -12.30
CA PHE A 68 7.78 -15.31 -10.87
C PHE A 68 6.35 -15.14 -10.36
N VAL A 69 5.73 -13.98 -10.60
CA VAL A 69 4.42 -13.66 -10.01
C VAL A 69 3.30 -14.56 -10.54
N LEU A 70 3.20 -14.73 -11.86
CA LEU A 70 2.20 -15.62 -12.46
C LEU A 70 2.46 -17.10 -12.12
N ARG A 71 3.72 -17.52 -12.03
CA ARG A 71 4.09 -18.89 -11.63
C ARG A 71 3.63 -19.23 -10.21
N PHE A 72 3.72 -18.27 -9.31
CA PHE A 72 3.30 -18.39 -7.91
C PHE A 72 2.03 -17.57 -7.63
N ALA A 73 1.12 -17.48 -8.61
CA ALA A 73 -0.02 -16.58 -8.56
C ALA A 73 -0.91 -16.79 -7.32
N THR A 74 -1.27 -18.04 -7.00
CA THR A 74 -2.13 -18.33 -5.84
C THR A 74 -1.47 -17.93 -4.52
N PRO A 75 -0.26 -18.42 -4.15
CA PRO A 75 0.34 -18.02 -2.88
C PRO A 75 0.65 -16.52 -2.81
N ILE A 76 1.00 -15.87 -3.93
CA ILE A 76 1.20 -14.41 -3.96
C ILE A 76 -0.14 -13.67 -3.81
N ALA A 77 -1.23 -14.17 -4.40
CA ALA A 77 -2.57 -13.60 -4.21
C ALA A 77 -2.99 -13.64 -2.74
N PHE A 78 -2.74 -14.76 -2.05
CA PHE A 78 -2.95 -14.86 -0.61
C PHE A 78 -2.05 -13.89 0.16
N LEU A 79 -0.75 -13.82 -0.16
CA LEU A 79 0.18 -12.90 0.48
C LEU A 79 -0.26 -11.42 0.31
N ALA A 80 -0.70 -11.04 -0.89
CA ALA A 80 -1.19 -9.69 -1.16
C ALA A 80 -2.49 -9.39 -0.39
N ALA A 81 -3.48 -10.29 -0.44
CA ALA A 81 -4.77 -10.09 0.21
C ALA A 81 -4.64 -10.02 1.74
N TYR A 82 -3.93 -10.98 2.35
CA TYR A 82 -3.72 -11.00 3.80
C TYR A 82 -2.69 -9.96 4.24
N GLY A 83 -1.73 -9.61 3.39
CA GLY A 83 -0.79 -8.51 3.63
C GLY A 83 -1.50 -7.17 3.72
N GLU A 84 -2.40 -6.86 2.77
CA GLU A 84 -3.24 -5.66 2.82
C GLU A 84 -4.11 -5.64 4.08
N LEU A 85 -4.72 -6.77 4.45
CA LEU A 85 -5.51 -6.88 5.66
C LEU A 85 -4.68 -6.59 6.91
N ALA A 86 -3.51 -7.22 7.02
CA ALA A 86 -2.61 -7.06 8.15
C ALA A 86 -2.10 -5.62 8.29
N ILE A 87 -1.80 -4.96 7.17
CA ILE A 87 -1.44 -3.53 7.14
C ILE A 87 -2.63 -2.69 7.63
N GLY A 88 -3.82 -2.90 7.09
CA GLY A 88 -5.02 -2.16 7.48
C GLY A 88 -5.32 -2.27 8.98
N ILE A 89 -5.31 -3.50 9.52
CA ILE A 89 -5.54 -3.75 10.95
C ILE A 89 -4.46 -3.07 11.81
N SER A 90 -3.19 -3.21 11.42
CA SER A 90 -2.05 -2.63 12.13
C SER A 90 -2.14 -1.10 12.21
N LEU A 91 -2.50 -0.45 11.09
CA LEU A 91 -2.66 1.00 11.02
C LEU A 91 -3.86 1.50 11.83
N VAL A 92 -5.01 0.83 11.75
CA VAL A 92 -6.21 1.25 12.49
C VAL A 92 -5.99 1.09 14.00
N LEU A 93 -5.50 -0.07 14.43
CA LEU A 93 -5.26 -0.34 15.85
C LEU A 93 -4.03 0.38 16.40
N GLY A 94 -3.13 0.87 15.55
CA GLY A 94 -1.87 1.48 15.97
C GLY A 94 -0.87 0.46 16.52
N ILE A 95 -0.95 -0.81 16.13
CA ILE A 95 -0.08 -1.88 16.62
C ILE A 95 0.91 -2.25 15.51
N TRP A 96 2.22 -2.29 15.83
CA TRP A 96 3.29 -2.58 14.85
C TRP A 96 3.30 -1.65 13.61
N VAL A 97 2.83 -0.41 13.78
CA VAL A 97 2.63 0.58 12.70
C VAL A 97 3.88 0.76 11.84
N ARG A 98 5.07 0.85 12.45
CA ARG A 98 6.33 1.06 11.71
C ARG A 98 6.65 -0.12 10.78
N VAL A 99 6.45 -1.35 11.26
CA VAL A 99 6.71 -2.56 10.47
C VAL A 99 5.66 -2.70 9.36
N ALA A 100 4.37 -2.54 9.71
CA ALA A 100 3.29 -2.56 8.73
C ALA A 100 3.49 -1.48 7.64
N SER A 101 3.96 -0.29 8.03
CA SER A 101 4.22 0.80 7.10
C SER A 101 5.42 0.52 6.20
N ALA A 102 6.49 -0.12 6.70
CA ALA A 102 7.59 -0.56 5.86
C ALA A 102 7.13 -1.54 4.76
N PHE A 103 6.28 -2.52 5.11
CA PHE A 103 5.65 -3.41 4.13
C PHE A 103 4.71 -2.66 3.18
N GLY A 104 3.96 -1.67 3.68
CA GLY A 104 3.11 -0.80 2.86
C GLY A 104 3.90 -0.01 1.81
N VAL A 105 5.07 0.52 2.16
CA VAL A 105 5.98 1.18 1.19
C VAL A 105 6.41 0.18 0.12
N ILE A 106 6.91 -0.99 0.52
CA ILE A 106 7.37 -2.02 -0.43
C ILE A 106 6.23 -2.44 -1.37
N TYR A 107 5.04 -2.64 -0.83
CA TYR A 107 3.86 -3.03 -1.59
C TYR A 107 3.44 -1.96 -2.61
N MET A 108 3.40 -0.69 -2.19
CA MET A 108 3.08 0.42 -3.09
C MET A 108 4.14 0.64 -4.17
N MET A 109 5.42 0.43 -3.86
CA MET A 109 6.49 0.46 -4.87
C MET A 109 6.39 -0.69 -5.87
N MET A 110 6.06 -1.90 -5.40
CA MET A 110 5.81 -3.02 -6.31
C MET A 110 4.66 -2.74 -7.26
N LEU A 111 3.54 -2.19 -6.78
CA LEU A 111 2.40 -1.83 -7.63
C LEU A 111 2.77 -0.71 -8.61
N LEU A 112 3.45 0.34 -8.13
CA LEU A 112 3.91 1.46 -8.94
C LEU A 112 4.73 1.02 -10.16
N PHE A 113 5.63 0.06 -9.99
CA PHE A 113 6.45 -0.45 -11.09
C PHE A 113 5.73 -1.54 -11.91
N SER A 114 4.69 -2.13 -11.36
CA SER A 114 3.91 -3.16 -12.06
C SER A 114 2.87 -2.58 -13.00
N SER A 115 2.41 -1.33 -12.81
CA SER A 115 1.29 -0.77 -13.58
C SER A 115 1.56 0.63 -14.13
N ASN A 116 0.65 1.09 -14.99
CA ASN A 116 0.55 2.47 -15.50
C ASN A 116 1.83 3.02 -16.15
N TYR A 117 2.64 2.17 -16.79
CA TYR A 117 3.83 2.62 -17.52
C TYR A 117 3.41 3.38 -18.79
N PRO A 118 3.68 4.69 -18.91
CA PRO A 118 3.17 5.49 -20.02
C PRO A 118 3.86 5.23 -21.37
N GLY A 119 4.96 4.46 -21.39
CA GLY A 119 5.76 4.19 -22.59
C GLY A 119 7.07 4.99 -22.64
N ALA A 120 8.09 4.45 -23.32
CA ALA A 120 9.48 4.96 -23.27
C ALA A 120 9.68 6.40 -23.79
N HIS A 121 8.74 6.89 -24.59
CA HIS A 121 8.79 8.23 -25.19
C HIS A 121 7.75 9.18 -24.59
N ALA A 122 7.09 8.78 -23.50
CA ALA A 122 6.11 9.62 -22.84
C ALA A 122 6.78 10.84 -22.19
N PRO A 123 6.08 11.99 -22.14
CA PRO A 123 6.58 13.15 -21.43
C PRO A 123 6.58 12.91 -19.91
N VAL A 124 7.51 13.57 -19.20
CA VAL A 124 7.75 13.39 -17.74
C VAL A 124 6.47 13.55 -16.90
N TRP A 125 5.56 14.45 -17.28
CA TRP A 125 4.32 14.67 -16.53
C TRP A 125 3.37 13.46 -16.56
N GLN A 126 3.41 12.62 -17.61
CA GLN A 126 2.60 11.39 -17.66
C GLN A 126 3.13 10.35 -16.68
N TYR A 127 4.46 10.24 -16.55
CA TYR A 127 5.08 9.39 -15.53
C TYR A 127 4.72 9.85 -14.13
N PHE A 128 4.78 11.16 -13.88
CA PHE A 128 4.36 11.73 -12.60
C PHE A 128 2.89 11.42 -12.33
N GLY A 129 1.99 11.71 -13.26
CA GLY A 129 0.55 11.43 -13.13
C GLY A 129 0.25 9.97 -12.85
N ALA A 130 0.81 9.06 -13.65
CA ALA A 130 0.67 7.62 -13.46
C ALA A 130 1.19 7.12 -12.10
N SER A 131 2.21 7.79 -11.57
CA SER A 131 2.77 7.42 -10.27
C SER A 131 1.87 7.75 -9.09
N LEU A 132 0.99 8.76 -9.22
CA LEU A 132 0.19 9.29 -8.11
C LEU A 132 -0.76 8.26 -7.50
N ASP A 133 -1.21 7.29 -8.29
CA ASP A 133 -2.07 6.19 -7.84
C ASP A 133 -1.47 5.41 -6.66
N HIS A 134 -0.13 5.31 -6.60
CA HIS A 134 0.58 4.52 -5.61
C HIS A 134 1.55 5.35 -4.76
N SER A 135 2.13 6.41 -5.32
CA SER A 135 3.16 7.22 -4.66
C SER A 135 2.59 8.02 -3.49
N VAL A 136 1.35 8.48 -3.57
CA VAL A 136 0.70 9.22 -2.46
C VAL A 136 0.58 8.33 -1.23
N LEU A 137 0.05 7.11 -1.38
CA LEU A 137 -0.04 6.15 -0.28
C LEU A 137 1.34 5.73 0.21
N ALA A 138 2.31 5.53 -0.69
CA ALA A 138 3.70 5.24 -0.31
C ALA A 138 4.30 6.35 0.56
N LEU A 139 4.07 7.62 0.21
CA LEU A 139 4.53 8.77 1.00
C LEU A 139 3.85 8.82 2.38
N CYS A 140 2.55 8.50 2.47
CA CYS A 140 1.88 8.36 3.76
C CYS A 140 2.54 7.27 4.62
N PHE A 141 2.85 6.10 4.04
CA PHE A 141 3.56 5.05 4.76
C PHE A 141 4.97 5.48 5.19
N VAL A 142 5.72 6.18 4.34
CA VAL A 142 7.03 6.76 4.71
C VAL A 142 6.87 7.72 5.90
N ALA A 143 5.84 8.57 5.88
CA ALA A 143 5.55 9.45 7.01
C ALA A 143 5.23 8.67 8.29
N PHE A 144 4.57 7.52 8.21
CA PHE A 144 4.30 6.65 9.36
C PHE A 144 5.53 5.87 9.85
N VAL A 145 6.49 5.57 8.97
CA VAL A 145 7.77 4.93 9.33
C VAL A 145 8.68 5.90 10.09
N ILE A 146 8.76 7.14 9.61
CA ILE A 146 9.65 8.19 10.14
C ILE A 146 9.02 8.88 11.36
N GLY A 147 7.72 9.17 11.30
CA GLY A 147 6.98 9.85 12.36
C GLY A 147 6.53 8.92 13.48
N GLN A 148 6.24 9.49 14.65
CA GLN A 148 5.61 8.78 15.78
C GLN A 148 4.10 8.66 15.56
N SER A 149 3.71 7.97 14.48
CA SER A 149 2.30 7.82 14.11
C SER A 149 1.49 7.01 15.13
N ASP A 150 2.16 6.28 16.04
CA ASP A 150 1.59 5.54 17.16
C ASP A 150 1.54 6.32 18.49
N ALA A 151 2.02 7.57 18.53
CA ALA A 151 2.01 8.39 19.74
C ALA A 151 0.60 8.65 20.29
N MET A 152 -0.42 8.69 19.43
CA MET A 152 -1.82 8.95 19.78
C MET A 152 -2.74 7.88 19.17
N TRP A 153 -3.81 7.54 19.91
CA TRP A 153 -4.85 6.61 19.51
C TRP A 153 -4.34 5.23 19.05
N ALA A 154 -3.21 4.77 19.59
CA ALA A 154 -2.77 3.39 19.47
C ALA A 154 -3.33 2.55 20.62
N VAL A 155 -3.70 1.29 20.34
CA VAL A 155 -4.02 0.32 21.38
C VAL A 155 -2.74 0.06 22.18
N ARG A 156 -2.77 0.41 23.46
CA ARG A 156 -1.61 0.38 24.35
C ARG A 156 -0.96 -1.00 24.35
N LYS A 157 0.33 -1.09 24.01
CA LYS A 157 1.13 -2.28 24.36
C LYS A 157 1.25 -2.30 25.88
N LYS A 158 0.76 -3.36 26.52
CA LYS A 158 1.08 -3.67 27.92
C LYS A 158 2.56 -4.01 28.04
#